data_AF-A0A2E5WYB6-F1
#
_entry.id   AF-A0A2E5WYB6-F1
#
_cell.length_a   1.000
_cell.length_b   1.000
_cell.length_c   1.000
_cell.angle_alpha   90.00
_cell.angle_beta   90.00
_cell.angle_gamma   90.00
#
_symmetry.space_group_name_H-M   'P 1'
#
loop_
_entity.id
_entity.type
_entity.pdbx_description
1 polymer ?
#
loop_
_entity_poly.entity_id
_entity_poly.type
_entity_poly.pdbx_seq_one_letter_code
_entity_poly.pdbx_strand_id
1 'polypeptide(L)'
;MKKKLKKPVVQLTSLLDLLFVMIFVLLLQSKAAPTKAAPTKAEPTPKPEPKPIAKVEPKPEPKPTPKPKKVVPKIFALEAVFHFYATAASPNVPTGIYAMQGSYNSKNGRLSLAGTKWVKKVPNFGMVPLSGFIDEKTGTFTGRIEFQNCEEFSLYKTQSDTGSPVAGKWEGTYTCGQGETGLTLTLR
;
A
#
# COMPACT_ATOMS: atom_id res chain seq x y z
N MET A 1 -34.19 8.72 65.49
CA MET A 1 -33.79 7.57 64.66
C MET A 1 -34.39 7.70 63.26
N LYS A 2 -33.59 7.91 62.21
CA LYS A 2 -34.01 7.74 60.80
C LYS A 2 -32.82 7.17 60.02
N LYS A 3 -32.84 5.86 59.74
CA LYS A 3 -31.96 5.22 58.75
C LYS A 3 -32.51 5.57 57.36
N LYS A 4 -31.68 6.10 56.46
CA LYS A 4 -32.01 6.16 55.02
C LYS A 4 -30.90 5.51 54.19
N LEU A 5 -31.37 4.70 53.24
CA LEU A 5 -30.70 3.70 52.40
C LEU A 5 -29.47 4.21 51.65
N LYS A 6 -28.39 3.43 51.69
CA LYS A 6 -27.26 3.54 50.75
C LYS A 6 -27.70 2.91 49.41
N LYS A 7 -27.75 3.70 48.34
CA LYS A 7 -27.88 3.17 46.97
C LYS A 7 -26.56 2.50 46.58
N PRO A 8 -26.58 1.36 45.87
CA PRO A 8 -25.35 0.72 45.40
C PRO A 8 -24.71 1.62 44.33
N VAL A 9 -23.56 2.21 44.65
CA VAL A 9 -22.71 2.88 43.67
C VAL A 9 -22.03 1.77 42.86
N VAL A 10 -22.63 1.42 41.72
CA VAL A 10 -21.98 0.57 40.73
C VAL A 10 -20.73 1.32 40.28
N GLN A 11 -19.56 0.78 40.64
CA GLN A 11 -18.26 1.36 40.33
C GLN A 11 -18.12 1.44 38.80
N LEU A 12 -17.86 2.63 38.26
CA LEU A 12 -17.77 2.90 36.82
C LEU A 12 -16.74 2.01 36.10
N THR A 13 -15.74 1.52 36.84
CA THR A 13 -14.72 0.55 36.39
C THR A 13 -15.33 -0.79 35.98
N SER A 14 -16.31 -1.28 36.75
CA SER A 14 -16.99 -2.55 36.47
C SER A 14 -17.85 -2.49 35.20
N LEU A 15 -18.36 -1.30 34.86
CA LEU A 15 -19.15 -1.09 33.66
C LEU A 15 -18.26 -1.03 32.41
N LEU A 16 -17.08 -0.42 32.54
CA LEU A 16 -16.07 -0.36 31.49
C LEU A 16 -15.48 -1.74 31.19
N ASP A 17 -15.18 -2.54 32.22
CA ASP A 17 -14.72 -3.93 32.05
C ASP A 17 -15.77 -4.81 31.36
N LEU A 18 -17.05 -4.68 31.74
CA LEU A 18 -18.14 -5.41 31.08
C LEU A 18 -18.29 -5.02 29.61
N LEU A 19 -18.13 -3.73 29.30
CA LEU A 19 -18.20 -3.22 27.93
C LEU A 19 -17.02 -3.71 27.08
N PHE A 20 -15.80 -3.75 27.64
CA PHE A 20 -14.64 -4.35 26.97
C PHE A 20 -14.83 -5.85 26.68
N VAL A 21 -15.37 -6.62 27.63
CA VAL A 21 -15.66 -8.05 27.43
C VAL A 21 -16.71 -8.27 26.33
N MET A 22 -17.78 -7.47 26.29
CA MET A 22 -18.79 -7.57 25.23
C MET A 22 -18.23 -7.25 23.84
N ILE A 23 -17.41 -6.20 23.72
CA ILE A 23 -16.73 -5.86 22.45
C ILE A 23 -15.80 -7.00 22.02
N PHE A 24 -15.04 -7.58 22.94
CA PHE A 24 -14.13 -8.67 22.62
C PHE A 24 -14.88 -9.92 22.11
N VAL A 25 -16.01 -10.25 22.72
CA VAL A 25 -16.89 -11.34 22.27
C VAL A 25 -17.48 -11.04 20.88
N LEU A 26 -17.91 -9.81 20.63
CA LEU A 26 -18.42 -9.37 19.32
C LEU A 26 -17.33 -9.45 18.22
N LEU A 27 -16.08 -9.11 18.54
CA LEU A 27 -14.97 -9.20 17.60
C LEU A 27 -14.56 -10.64 17.31
N LEU A 28 -14.61 -11.54 18.31
CA LEU A 28 -14.32 -12.97 18.12
C LEU A 28 -15.36 -13.71 17.27
N GLN A 29 -16.60 -13.21 17.20
CA GLN A 29 -17.66 -13.78 16.35
C GLN A 29 -17.56 -13.36 14.87
N SER A 30 -16.71 -12.38 14.54
CA SER A 30 -16.57 -11.84 13.17
C SER A 30 -15.60 -12.63 12.28
N LYS A 31 -15.61 -13.97 12.36
CA LYS A 31 -14.85 -14.82 11.43
C LYS A 31 -15.73 -15.24 10.26
N ALA A 32 -15.57 -14.53 9.14
CA ALA A 32 -16.22 -14.85 7.87
C ALA A 32 -15.78 -16.23 7.33
N ALA A 33 -16.75 -16.98 6.81
CA ALA A 33 -16.55 -18.00 5.78
C ALA A 33 -17.34 -17.58 4.54
N PRO A 34 -16.85 -17.92 3.34
CA PRO A 34 -17.34 -19.15 2.75
C PRO A 34 -16.23 -20.04 2.18
N THR A 35 -16.37 -21.33 2.45
CA THR A 35 -15.60 -22.43 1.86
C THR A 35 -16.22 -22.86 0.52
N LYS A 36 -15.37 -22.84 -0.52
CA LYS A 36 -15.14 -23.84 -1.59
C LYS A 36 -16.32 -24.65 -2.14
N ALA A 37 -16.46 -24.60 -3.47
CA ALA A 37 -16.98 -25.71 -4.27
C ALA A 37 -15.83 -26.45 -4.97
N ALA A 38 -15.62 -27.71 -4.62
CA ALA A 38 -14.92 -28.73 -5.41
C ALA A 38 -15.59 -30.09 -5.12
N PRO A 39 -15.95 -30.90 -6.12
CA PRO A 39 -16.60 -32.18 -5.91
C PRO A 39 -15.60 -33.34 -5.92
N THR A 40 -15.85 -34.35 -5.08
CA THR A 40 -15.23 -35.67 -5.22
C THR A 40 -16.29 -36.74 -4.95
N LYS A 41 -16.56 -37.61 -5.93
CA LYS A 41 -16.89 -39.02 -5.67
C LYS A 41 -16.72 -39.88 -6.94
N ALA A 42 -15.72 -40.76 -6.93
CA ALA A 42 -15.68 -42.03 -7.67
C ALA A 42 -15.42 -43.11 -6.60
N GLU A 43 -16.13 -44.26 -6.59
CA GLU A 43 -15.79 -45.56 -7.23
C GLU A 43 -16.96 -46.56 -6.88
N PRO A 44 -17.31 -47.68 -7.58
CA PRO A 44 -16.39 -48.73 -8.07
C PRO A 44 -16.67 -49.56 -9.37
N THR A 45 -15.54 -50.09 -9.92
CA THR A 45 -15.28 -51.33 -10.73
C THR A 45 -16.12 -51.65 -12.00
N PRO A 46 -15.71 -52.54 -12.96
CA PRO A 46 -14.54 -53.44 -13.06
C PRO A 46 -13.76 -53.40 -14.41
N LYS A 47 -12.64 -54.14 -14.44
CA LYS A 47 -11.70 -54.42 -15.56
C LYS A 47 -12.38 -55.13 -16.77
N PRO A 48 -11.96 -54.82 -18.02
CA PRO A 48 -11.60 -55.89 -18.96
C PRO A 48 -10.26 -55.66 -19.70
N GLU A 49 -9.79 -56.75 -20.32
CA GLU A 49 -8.44 -57.10 -20.76
C GLU A 49 -8.15 -56.72 -22.26
N PRO A 50 -7.06 -57.16 -22.95
CA PRO A 50 -6.11 -56.27 -23.63
C PRO A 50 -6.10 -56.31 -25.19
N LYS A 51 -5.22 -55.46 -25.79
CA LYS A 51 -4.59 -55.44 -27.16
C LYS A 51 -5.12 -54.34 -28.11
N PRO A 52 -4.38 -53.92 -29.17
CA PRO A 52 -2.95 -54.08 -29.52
C PRO A 52 -2.21 -52.74 -29.76
N ILE A 53 -0.88 -52.78 -29.69
CA ILE A 53 0.05 -51.67 -29.97
C ILE A 53 0.02 -51.33 -31.47
N ALA A 54 -0.29 -50.09 -31.81
CA ALA A 54 -0.05 -49.51 -33.13
C ALA A 54 1.12 -48.51 -33.07
N LYS A 55 1.93 -48.56 -34.12
CA LYS A 55 3.29 -48.05 -34.26
C LYS A 55 3.30 -46.70 -34.99
N VAL A 56 4.21 -45.80 -34.58
CA VAL A 56 4.88 -44.71 -35.35
C VAL A 56 4.09 -43.43 -35.71
N GLU A 57 4.53 -42.29 -35.15
CA GLU A 57 5.15 -41.15 -35.87
C GLU A 57 5.76 -40.12 -34.88
N PRO A 58 6.97 -39.54 -35.13
CA PRO A 58 7.57 -38.55 -34.24
C PRO A 58 7.07 -37.13 -34.58
N LYS A 59 6.37 -36.50 -33.62
CA LYS A 59 5.99 -35.09 -33.68
C LYS A 59 7.15 -34.21 -33.15
N PRO A 60 7.50 -33.10 -33.83
CA PRO A 60 8.76 -32.37 -33.63
C PRO A 60 8.94 -31.76 -32.24
N GLU A 61 10.19 -31.72 -31.79
CA GLU A 61 10.63 -31.08 -30.54
C GLU A 61 10.08 -29.65 -30.41
N PRO A 62 9.53 -29.26 -29.24
CA PRO A 62 9.24 -27.87 -28.94
C PRO A 62 10.54 -27.05 -28.98
N LYS A 63 10.52 -25.93 -29.72
CA LYS A 63 11.56 -24.90 -29.68
C LYS A 63 11.97 -24.60 -28.22
N PRO A 64 13.25 -24.36 -27.94
CA PRO A 64 13.70 -23.97 -26.60
C PRO A 64 12.95 -22.71 -26.17
N THR A 65 12.19 -22.82 -25.08
CA THR A 65 11.61 -21.68 -24.38
C THR A 65 12.75 -20.73 -23.98
N PRO A 66 12.65 -19.41 -24.25
CA PRO A 66 13.62 -18.46 -23.75
C PRO A 66 13.58 -18.51 -22.21
N LYS A 67 14.70 -18.90 -21.59
CA LYS A 67 14.89 -18.78 -20.13
C LYS A 67 14.49 -17.37 -19.72
N PRO A 68 13.67 -17.17 -18.65
CA PRO A 68 13.36 -15.85 -18.14
C PRO A 68 14.67 -15.11 -17.87
N LYS A 69 14.91 -14.00 -18.58
CA LYS A 69 16.03 -13.11 -18.29
C LYS A 69 15.90 -12.72 -16.82
N LYS A 70 16.83 -13.14 -15.96
CA LYS A 70 16.90 -12.65 -14.58
C LYS A 70 16.99 -11.14 -14.63
N VAL A 71 15.91 -10.44 -14.26
CA VAL A 71 15.93 -8.99 -14.08
C VAL A 71 16.78 -8.73 -12.83
N VAL A 72 18.04 -8.36 -13.05
CA VAL A 72 18.92 -7.94 -11.95
C VAL A 72 18.39 -6.59 -11.46
N PRO A 73 18.08 -6.44 -10.16
CA PRO A 73 17.56 -5.19 -9.62
C PRO A 73 18.59 -4.07 -9.80
N LYS A 74 18.19 -2.96 -10.42
CA LYS A 74 18.97 -1.72 -10.42
C LYS A 74 18.37 -0.79 -9.37
N ILE A 75 19.22 -0.32 -8.46
CA ILE A 75 18.87 0.71 -7.49
C ILE A 75 19.31 2.05 -8.07
N PHE A 76 18.39 2.99 -8.16
CA PHE A 76 18.64 4.36 -8.60
C PHE A 76 18.66 5.26 -7.36
N ALA A 77 19.74 5.99 -7.14
CA ALA A 77 19.74 7.11 -6.20
C ALA A 77 19.01 8.29 -6.87
N LEU A 78 18.14 8.97 -6.12
CA LEU A 78 17.29 10.02 -6.65
C LEU A 78 17.38 11.28 -5.80
N GLU A 79 17.29 12.41 -6.48
CA GLU A 79 16.95 13.68 -5.86
C GLU A 79 15.50 14.03 -6.19
N ALA A 80 14.84 14.74 -5.29
CA ALA A 80 13.48 15.16 -5.52
C ALA A 80 13.15 16.52 -4.92
N VAL A 81 12.07 17.13 -5.40
CA VAL A 81 11.45 18.31 -4.81
C VAL A 81 10.02 17.97 -4.45
N PHE A 82 9.69 18.13 -3.18
CA PHE A 82 8.36 17.99 -2.61
C PHE A 82 7.73 19.36 -2.46
N HIS A 83 6.62 19.59 -3.15
CA HIS A 83 5.85 20.83 -3.09
C HIS A 83 4.43 20.52 -2.64
N PHE A 84 4.07 20.99 -1.45
CA PHE A 84 2.71 20.85 -0.93
C PHE A 84 1.95 22.17 -0.97
N TYR A 85 0.65 22.10 -1.17
CA TYR A 85 -0.23 23.25 -1.32
C TYR A 85 -1.69 22.91 -0.97
N ALA A 86 -2.49 23.96 -0.73
CA ALA A 86 -3.92 23.84 -0.50
C ALA A 86 -4.67 23.22 -1.68
N THR A 87 -5.64 22.36 -1.36
CA THR A 87 -6.69 21.94 -2.30
C THR A 87 -7.99 22.70 -2.01
N ALA A 88 -8.99 22.56 -2.88
CA ALA A 88 -10.31 23.12 -2.62
C ALA A 88 -10.94 22.54 -1.33
N ALA A 89 -10.62 21.28 -0.99
CA ALA A 89 -11.11 20.63 0.22
C ALA A 89 -10.41 21.11 1.51
N SER A 90 -9.22 21.70 1.40
CA SER A 90 -8.45 22.19 2.55
C SER A 90 -7.71 23.49 2.18
N PRO A 91 -8.45 24.61 2.04
CA PRO A 91 -7.93 25.88 1.52
C PRO A 91 -6.92 26.56 2.46
N ASN A 92 -6.88 26.16 3.74
CA ASN A 92 -6.02 26.75 4.76
C ASN A 92 -4.62 26.09 4.84
N VAL A 93 -4.38 25.01 4.08
CA VAL A 93 -3.07 24.36 4.06
C VAL A 93 -2.06 25.31 3.40
N PRO A 94 -0.96 25.68 4.07
CA PRO A 94 0.01 26.60 3.51
C PRO A 94 0.79 25.94 2.35
N THR A 95 1.50 26.76 1.59
CA THR A 95 2.39 26.28 0.53
C THR A 95 3.83 26.21 1.02
N GLY A 96 4.43 25.02 0.94
CA GLY A 96 5.84 24.82 1.26
C GLY A 96 6.56 23.92 0.24
N ILE A 97 7.87 24.07 0.17
CA ILE A 97 8.72 23.33 -0.77
C ILE A 97 9.98 22.87 -0.05
N TYR A 98 10.34 21.61 -0.18
CA TYR A 98 11.62 21.09 0.31
C TYR A 98 12.23 20.07 -0.65
N ALA A 99 13.55 19.98 -0.63
CA ALA A 99 14.28 18.95 -1.36
C ALA A 99 14.25 17.64 -0.59
N MET A 100 14.29 16.53 -1.32
CA MET A 100 14.38 15.18 -0.79
C MET A 100 15.47 14.40 -1.51
N GLN A 101 15.92 13.32 -0.88
CA GLN A 101 16.80 12.33 -1.47
C GLN A 101 16.35 10.93 -1.08
N GLY A 102 16.70 9.94 -1.89
CA GLY A 102 16.43 8.55 -1.56
C GLY A 102 16.75 7.59 -2.70
N SER A 103 15.98 6.50 -2.77
CA SER A 103 16.27 5.43 -3.73
C SER A 103 15.03 4.76 -4.29
N TYR A 104 15.14 4.37 -5.56
CA TYR A 104 14.17 3.56 -6.29
C TYR A 104 14.76 2.20 -6.64
N ASN A 105 14.02 1.13 -6.38
CA ASN A 105 14.39 -0.22 -6.75
C ASN A 105 13.51 -0.71 -7.91
N SER A 106 14.10 -0.82 -9.10
CA SER A 106 13.37 -1.16 -10.33
C SER A 106 12.82 -2.59 -10.38
N LYS A 107 13.20 -3.46 -9.45
CA LYS A 107 12.71 -4.85 -9.43
C LYS A 107 11.37 -4.97 -8.72
N ASN A 108 11.19 -4.21 -7.64
CA ASN A 108 9.96 -4.26 -6.84
C ASN A 108 9.16 -2.96 -6.88
N GLY A 109 9.60 -1.97 -7.65
CA GLY A 109 8.93 -0.68 -7.79
C GLY A 109 9.01 0.20 -6.53
N ARG A 110 9.77 -0.19 -5.51
CA ARG A 110 9.78 0.53 -4.24
C ARG A 110 10.60 1.82 -4.34
N LEU A 111 9.98 2.94 -3.95
CA LEU A 111 10.62 4.23 -3.81
C LEU A 111 10.52 4.67 -2.33
N SER A 112 11.63 5.17 -1.78
CA SER A 112 11.65 5.84 -0.48
C SER A 112 12.43 7.12 -0.59
N LEU A 113 11.89 8.22 -0.06
CA LEU A 113 12.46 9.56 -0.09
C LEU A 113 12.37 10.19 1.31
N ALA A 114 13.42 10.89 1.72
CA ALA A 114 13.46 11.67 2.94
C ALA A 114 13.83 13.13 2.65
N GLY A 115 13.21 14.06 3.38
CA GLY A 115 13.52 15.48 3.25
C GLY A 115 14.94 15.82 3.70
N THR A 116 15.60 16.73 2.97
CA THR A 116 16.99 17.13 3.23
C THR A 116 17.13 18.61 3.56
N LYS A 117 16.46 19.50 2.82
CA LYS A 117 16.54 20.95 3.04
C LYS A 117 15.26 21.67 2.59
N TRP A 118 14.90 22.72 3.31
CA TRP A 118 13.78 23.59 2.92
C TRP A 118 14.20 24.46 1.74
N VAL A 119 13.32 24.58 0.75
CA VAL A 119 13.43 25.56 -0.33
C VAL A 119 12.51 26.75 -0.02
N LYS A 120 11.27 26.47 0.41
CA LYS A 120 10.31 27.43 0.96
C LYS A 120 9.76 26.87 2.27
N LYS A 121 10.29 27.37 3.39
CA LYS A 121 9.91 26.92 4.74
C LYS A 121 8.59 27.56 5.17
N VAL A 122 7.76 26.77 5.84
CA VAL A 122 6.56 27.23 6.54
C VAL A 122 6.81 27.13 8.05
N PRO A 123 6.49 28.16 8.86
CA PRO A 123 6.59 28.07 10.32
C PRO A 123 5.76 26.91 10.88
N ASN A 124 6.33 26.15 11.83
CA ASN A 124 5.69 25.01 12.50
C ASN A 124 5.39 23.77 11.64
N PHE A 125 5.89 23.71 10.39
CA PHE A 125 5.81 22.51 9.56
C PHE A 125 7.14 21.74 9.54
N GLY A 126 7.05 20.41 9.55
CA GLY A 126 8.17 19.50 9.35
C GLY A 126 8.30 19.03 7.90
N MET A 127 9.46 18.49 7.54
CA MET A 127 9.60 17.69 6.32
C MET A 127 9.19 16.26 6.64
N VAL A 128 8.28 15.71 5.85
CA VAL A 128 7.85 14.32 6.01
C VAL A 128 8.53 13.43 4.98
N PRO A 129 9.05 12.25 5.39
CA PRO A 129 9.47 11.24 4.44
C PRO A 129 8.24 10.61 3.78
N LEU A 130 8.43 10.00 2.62
CA LEU A 130 7.39 9.22 1.96
C LEU A 130 7.99 7.95 1.37
N SER A 131 7.24 6.86 1.42
CA SER A 131 7.63 5.61 0.78
C SER A 131 6.44 4.92 0.14
N GLY A 132 6.68 4.18 -0.93
CA GLY A 132 5.61 3.57 -1.71
C GLY A 132 6.11 2.74 -2.89
N PHE A 133 5.19 2.49 -3.81
CA PHE A 133 5.42 1.70 -5.00
C PHE A 133 5.01 2.46 -6.25
N ILE A 134 5.90 2.46 -7.24
CA ILE A 134 5.61 2.99 -8.57
C ILE A 134 5.18 1.85 -9.47
N ASP A 135 4.01 2.00 -10.08
CA ASP A 135 3.61 1.20 -11.23
C ASP A 135 3.99 1.97 -12.51
N GLU A 136 5.10 1.56 -13.12
CA GLU A 136 5.63 2.18 -14.34
C GLU A 136 4.66 2.08 -15.53
N LYS A 137 3.74 1.10 -15.53
CA LYS A 137 2.79 0.91 -16.64
C LYS A 137 1.64 1.89 -16.56
N THR A 138 1.13 2.12 -15.35
CA THR A 138 0.00 3.02 -15.13
C THR A 138 0.47 4.45 -14.84
N GLY A 139 1.77 4.65 -14.58
CA GLY A 139 2.31 5.94 -14.21
C GLY A 139 1.76 6.42 -12.86
N THR A 140 1.49 5.48 -11.95
CA THR A 140 0.97 5.78 -10.61
C THR A 140 2.05 5.55 -9.56
N PHE A 141 2.08 6.42 -8.56
CA PHE A 141 2.92 6.29 -7.39
C PHE A 141 2.04 6.39 -6.15
N THR A 142 1.86 5.26 -5.46
CA THR A 142 1.05 5.18 -4.25
C THR A 142 1.89 4.71 -3.08
N GLY A 143 1.55 5.18 -1.89
CA GLY A 143 2.34 4.88 -0.71
C GLY A 143 1.84 5.61 0.51
N ARG A 144 2.72 5.80 1.49
CA ARG A 144 2.43 6.48 2.73
C ARG A 144 3.41 7.61 3.00
N ILE A 145 2.88 8.66 3.61
CA ILE A 145 3.71 9.65 4.28
C ILE A 145 4.13 9.06 5.63
N GLU A 146 5.45 8.95 5.85
CA GLU A 146 6.04 8.27 7.00
C GLU A 146 6.10 9.21 8.22
N PHE A 147 4.93 9.67 8.65
CA PHE A 147 4.79 10.60 9.78
C PHE A 147 3.50 10.34 10.57
N GLN A 148 3.46 10.79 11.83
CA GLN A 148 2.28 10.63 12.68
C GLN A 148 1.08 11.38 12.10
N ASN A 149 -0.10 10.77 12.20
CA ASN A 149 -1.37 11.34 11.71
C ASN A 149 -1.36 11.62 10.20
N CYS A 150 -0.54 10.91 9.43
CA CYS A 150 -0.56 10.92 7.97
C CYS A 150 -0.97 9.56 7.41
N GLU A 151 -1.68 9.61 6.30
CA GLU A 151 -2.26 8.45 5.62
C GLU A 151 -1.50 8.17 4.31
N GLU A 152 -2.23 7.61 3.35
CA GLU A 152 -1.72 7.30 2.02
C GLU A 152 -1.65 8.54 1.15
N PHE A 153 -0.77 8.47 0.16
CA PHE A 153 -0.74 9.41 -0.95
C PHE A 153 -0.97 8.66 -2.27
N SER A 154 -1.48 9.38 -3.25
CA SER A 154 -1.62 8.88 -4.62
C SER A 154 -1.22 9.97 -5.60
N LEU A 155 -0.20 9.69 -6.40
CA LEU A 155 0.30 10.58 -7.44
C LEU A 155 0.22 9.91 -8.81
N TYR A 156 0.00 10.72 -9.83
CA TYR A 156 0.07 10.33 -11.23
C TYR A 156 1.19 11.11 -11.94
N LYS A 157 1.88 10.43 -12.85
CA LYS A 157 2.96 11.03 -13.63
C LYS A 157 2.38 11.98 -14.67
N THR A 158 2.73 13.26 -14.59
CA THR A 158 2.30 14.30 -15.53
C THR A 158 3.36 14.63 -16.56
N GLN A 159 4.63 14.37 -16.24
CA GLN A 159 5.75 14.57 -17.15
C GLN A 159 6.82 13.52 -16.89
N SER A 160 7.41 12.98 -17.96
CA SER A 160 8.59 12.10 -17.85
C SER A 160 9.86 12.88 -18.14
N ASP A 161 10.95 12.49 -17.48
CA ASP A 161 12.29 13.03 -17.71
C ASP A 161 13.29 11.86 -17.90
N THR A 162 14.52 12.20 -18.26
CA THR A 162 15.66 11.28 -18.41
C THR A 162 16.39 11.08 -17.08
N GLY A 163 17.25 10.06 -16.98
CA GLY A 163 18.09 9.80 -15.80
C GLY A 163 17.67 8.56 -15.00
N SER A 164 16.36 8.33 -14.85
CA SER A 164 15.82 7.10 -14.26
C SER A 164 14.44 6.75 -14.84
N PRO A 165 13.96 5.50 -14.69
CA PRO A 165 12.61 5.11 -15.14
C PRO A 165 11.49 5.96 -14.52
N VAL A 166 11.75 6.53 -13.35
CA VAL A 166 10.78 7.26 -12.54
C VAL A 166 10.97 8.77 -12.57
N ALA A 167 12.04 9.26 -13.20
CA ALA A 167 12.32 10.69 -13.34
C ALA A 167 11.16 11.41 -14.04
N GLY A 168 10.86 12.62 -13.58
CA GLY A 168 9.74 13.42 -14.06
C GLY A 168 8.91 14.10 -12.97
N LYS A 169 7.78 14.69 -13.38
CA LYS A 169 6.83 15.38 -12.52
C LYS A 169 5.64 14.46 -12.21
N TRP A 170 5.25 14.45 -10.94
CA TRP A 170 4.15 13.66 -10.40
C TRP A 170 3.23 14.58 -9.61
N GLU A 171 1.93 14.43 -9.77
CA GLU A 171 0.92 15.28 -9.12
C GLU A 171 -0.17 14.43 -8.48
N GLY A 172 -0.79 14.94 -7.43
CA GLY A 172 -1.89 14.28 -6.75
C GLY A 172 -2.07 14.83 -5.34
N THR A 173 -2.49 13.96 -4.41
CA THR A 173 -2.82 14.38 -3.05
C THR A 173 -2.31 13.37 -2.02
N TYR A 174 -2.22 13.84 -0.78
CA TYR A 174 -2.02 13.03 0.41
C TYR A 174 -2.87 13.59 1.55
N THR A 175 -3.19 12.74 2.54
CA THR A 175 -3.94 13.17 3.72
C THR A 175 -3.05 13.13 4.96
N CYS A 176 -3.10 14.20 5.74
CA CYS A 176 -2.51 14.28 7.08
C CYS A 176 -3.46 15.00 8.04
N GLY A 177 -3.07 15.20 9.29
CA GLY A 177 -3.90 15.85 10.31
C GLY A 177 -4.42 17.25 9.95
N GLN A 178 -3.79 17.96 9.00
CA GLN A 178 -4.27 19.24 8.48
C GLN A 178 -5.38 19.14 7.41
N GLY A 179 -5.72 17.92 6.96
CA GLY A 179 -6.63 17.65 5.86
C GLY A 179 -5.93 17.17 4.59
N GLU A 180 -6.71 17.05 3.52
CA GLU A 180 -6.21 16.71 2.18
C GLU A 180 -5.25 17.80 1.69
N THR A 181 -4.08 17.41 1.25
CA THR A 181 -3.05 18.32 0.79
C THR A 181 -2.61 17.95 -0.61
N GLY A 182 -2.55 18.96 -1.50
CA GLY A 182 -2.03 18.80 -2.85
C GLY A 182 -0.53 18.57 -2.82
N LEU A 183 -0.04 17.69 -3.69
CA LEU A 183 1.37 17.35 -3.79
C LEU A 183 1.81 17.35 -5.24
N THR A 184 2.84 18.15 -5.53
CA THR A 184 3.69 17.99 -6.69
C THR A 184 5.04 17.43 -6.25
N LEU A 185 5.42 16.28 -6.79
CA LEU A 185 6.72 15.65 -6.57
C LEU A 185 7.49 15.65 -7.89
N THR A 186 8.69 16.22 -7.90
CA THR A 186 9.60 16.19 -9.06
C THR A 186 10.77 15.27 -8.75
N LEU A 187 10.97 14.22 -9.53
CA LEU A 187 12.07 13.25 -9.41
C LEU A 187 13.13 13.50 -10.48
N ARG A 188 14.41 13.45 -10.09
CA ARG A 188 15.58 13.59 -10.97
C ARG A 188 16.57 12.45 -10.73
#